data_AF-A0A9E5LQ02-F1
#
_entry.id   AF-A0A9E5LQ02-F1
#
_cell.length_a   1.000
_cell.length_b   1.000
_cell.length_c   1.000
_cell.angle_alpha   90.00
_cell.angle_beta   90.00
_cell.angle_gamma   90.00
#
_symmetry.space_group_name_H-M   'P 1'
#
loop_
_entity.id
_entity.type
_entity.pdbx_description
1 polymer ?
#
loop_
_entity_poly.entity_id
_entity_poly.type
_entity_poly.pdbx_seq_one_letter_code
_entity_poly.pdbx_strand_id
1 'polypeptide(L)'
;MQLLRLWLLQLRYAATRELMFRANFFVWVAVELAWFVIQLAFIGVIYHHVEEVAGWRRNEMIVLVTTNQLVIQIFTAFLMPGLSKLPELVRTGKLDFVLVKPAPPAFLISTSHLEIGPLANGGIAVAMLVAAVGGLGLHPSWGEMARSRGKTWPPARNSSA
;
A
#
# COMPACT_ATOMS: atom_id res chain seq x y z
N MET A 1 13.30 -20.67 -10.77
CA MET A 1 14.39 -19.86 -10.17
C MET A 1 14.84 -18.67 -11.03
N GLN A 2 14.65 -18.67 -12.36
CA GLN A 2 15.07 -17.56 -13.25
C GLN A 2 14.28 -16.25 -13.03
N LEU A 3 12.96 -16.33 -12.78
CA LEU A 3 12.09 -15.17 -12.50
C LEU A 3 12.56 -14.35 -11.28
N LEU A 4 12.96 -15.04 -10.21
CA LEU A 4 13.42 -14.41 -8.97
C LEU A 4 14.76 -13.66 -9.19
N ARG A 5 15.65 -14.20 -10.02
CA ARG A 5 16.89 -13.54 -10.43
C ARG A 5 16.64 -12.29 -11.25
N LEU A 6 15.71 -12.35 -12.21
CA LEU A 6 15.26 -11.19 -13.00
C LEU A 6 14.69 -10.09 -12.10
N TRP A 7 13.87 -10.47 -11.12
CA TRP A 7 13.29 -9.55 -10.16
C TRP A 7 14.34 -8.85 -9.30
N LEU A 8 15.30 -9.61 -8.75
CA LEU A 8 16.40 -9.05 -7.95
C LEU A 8 17.30 -8.11 -8.76
N LEU A 9 17.51 -8.37 -10.04
CA LEU A 9 18.25 -7.48 -10.94
C LEU A 9 17.50 -6.18 -11.20
N GLN A 10 16.18 -6.24 -11.45
CA GLN A 10 15.33 -5.06 -11.58
C GLN A 10 15.31 -4.24 -10.30
N LEU A 11 15.20 -4.89 -9.13
CA LEU A 11 15.24 -4.25 -7.82
C LEU A 11 16.57 -3.50 -7.62
N ARG A 12 17.70 -4.13 -7.93
CA ARG A 12 19.03 -3.51 -7.80
C ARG A 12 19.18 -2.31 -8.74
N TYR A 13 18.65 -2.39 -9.96
CA TYR A 13 18.68 -1.28 -10.91
C TYR A 13 17.82 -0.11 -10.42
N ALA A 14 16.61 -0.38 -9.94
CA ALA A 14 15.72 0.61 -9.32
C ALA A 14 16.41 1.30 -8.13
N ALA A 15 17.01 0.52 -7.23
CA ALA A 15 17.75 1.05 -6.07
C ALA A 15 18.92 1.95 -6.47
N THR A 16 19.69 1.54 -7.47
CA THR A 16 20.81 2.35 -7.98
C THR A 16 20.31 3.67 -8.58
N ARG A 17 19.20 3.64 -9.33
CA ARG A 17 18.59 4.83 -9.93
C ARG A 17 18.11 5.84 -8.88
N GLU A 18 17.48 5.35 -7.82
CA GLU A 18 16.87 6.21 -6.81
C GLU A 18 17.92 6.82 -5.87
N LEU A 19 18.97 6.06 -5.53
CA LEU A 19 20.10 6.55 -4.74
C LEU A 19 20.97 7.57 -5.50
N MET A 20 20.96 7.54 -6.84
CA MET A 20 21.60 8.59 -7.65
C MET A 20 20.93 9.97 -7.47
N PHE A 21 19.61 10.01 -7.27
CA PHE A 21 18.84 11.23 -7.03
C PHE A 21 18.29 11.29 -5.60
N ARG A 22 19.17 11.07 -4.62
CA ARG A 22 18.88 11.08 -3.18
C ARG A 22 18.01 12.25 -2.70
N ALA A 23 18.21 13.47 -3.23
CA ALA A 23 17.40 14.62 -2.86
C ALA A 23 15.93 14.47 -3.29
N ASN A 24 15.68 14.02 -4.52
CA ASN A 24 14.32 13.78 -5.01
C ASN A 24 13.63 12.69 -4.18
N PHE A 25 14.36 11.63 -3.84
CA PHE A 25 13.85 10.58 -2.95
C PHE A 25 13.39 11.13 -1.60
N PHE A 26 14.23 11.90 -0.90
CA PHE A 26 13.87 12.44 0.42
C PHE A 26 12.69 13.43 0.35
N VAL A 27 12.62 14.25 -0.70
CA VAL A 27 11.50 15.18 -0.90
C VAL A 27 10.19 14.41 -1.06
N TRP A 28 10.15 13.38 -1.91
CA TRP A 28 8.95 12.57 -2.10
C TRP A 28 8.55 11.82 -0.84
N VAL A 29 9.52 11.23 -0.12
CA VAL A 29 9.25 10.58 1.16
C VAL A 29 8.63 11.57 2.16
N ALA A 30 9.18 12.77 2.27
CA ALA A 30 8.68 13.80 3.18
C ALA A 30 7.27 14.28 2.80
N VAL A 31 6.98 14.47 1.51
CA VAL A 31 5.65 14.87 1.01
C VAL A 31 4.60 13.81 1.35
N GLU A 32 4.88 12.54 1.08
CA GLU A 32 3.97 11.44 1.40
C GLU A 32 3.77 11.26 2.90
N LEU A 33 4.84 11.42 3.70
CA LEU A 33 4.74 11.37 5.15
C LEU A 33 3.88 12.52 5.69
N ALA A 34 4.08 13.74 5.20
CA ALA A 34 3.27 14.90 5.57
C ALA A 34 1.79 14.66 5.23
N TRP A 35 1.51 14.10 4.06
CA TRP A 35 0.15 13.73 3.66
C TRP A 35 -0.49 12.72 4.62
N PHE A 36 0.26 11.69 5.01
CA PHE A 36 -0.22 10.69 5.96
C PHE A 36 -0.47 11.30 7.36
N VAL A 37 0.42 12.17 7.83
CA VAL A 37 0.24 12.90 9.09
C VAL A 37 -1.01 13.77 9.05
N ILE A 38 -1.26 14.47 7.94
CA ILE A 38 -2.48 15.28 7.75
C ILE A 38 -3.73 14.40 7.82
N GLN A 39 -3.74 13.22 7.19
CA GLN A 39 -4.87 12.28 7.29
C GLN A 39 -5.11 11.82 8.73
N LEU A 40 -4.05 11.47 9.47
CA LEU A 40 -4.17 11.07 10.87
C LEU A 40 -4.63 12.23 11.77
N ALA A 41 -4.13 13.43 11.53
CA ALA A 41 -4.55 14.64 12.24
C ALA A 41 -6.04 14.94 11.99
N PHE A 42 -6.50 14.78 10.75
CA PHE A 42 -7.91 14.95 10.38
C PHE A 42 -8.81 14.00 11.17
N ILE A 43 -8.47 12.70 11.24
CA ILE A 43 -9.18 11.74 12.10
C ILE A 43 -9.12 12.17 13.56
N GLY A 44 -7.96 12.61 14.04
CA GLY A 44 -7.80 13.12 15.41
C GLY A 44 -8.73 14.28 15.75
N VAL A 45 -8.89 15.24 14.84
CA VAL A 45 -9.76 16.42 15.02
C VAL A 45 -11.25 16.01 15.03
N ILE A 46 -11.65 15.07 14.18
CA ILE A 46 -13.03 14.56 14.17
C ILE A 46 -13.36 13.91 15.51
N TYR A 47 -12.51 13.00 15.99
CA TYR A 47 -12.74 12.26 17.24
C TYR A 47 -12.50 13.10 18.50
N HIS A 48 -12.06 14.35 18.36
CA HIS A 48 -12.08 15.31 19.47
C HIS A 48 -13.51 15.84 19.73
N HIS A 49 -14.38 15.84 18.73
CA HIS A 49 -15.74 16.38 18.82
C HIS A 49 -16.83 15.29 18.79
N VAL A 50 -16.46 14.05 18.49
CA VAL A 50 -17.38 12.91 18.33
C VAL A 50 -16.76 11.66 18.94
N GLU A 51 -17.51 10.96 19.80
CA GLU A 51 -17.02 9.73 20.44
C GLU A 51 -16.95 8.56 19.45
N GLU A 52 -17.94 8.44 18.56
CA GLU A 52 -18.06 7.35 17.57
C GLU A 52 -18.63 7.86 16.24
N VAL A 53 -18.04 7.43 15.12
CA VAL A 53 -18.56 7.71 13.78
C VAL A 53 -19.03 6.40 13.17
N ALA A 54 -20.32 6.28 12.89
CA ALA A 54 -20.93 5.06 12.34
C ALA A 54 -20.63 3.78 13.17
N GLY A 55 -20.49 3.92 14.50
CA GLY A 55 -20.17 2.82 15.42
C GLY A 55 -18.68 2.44 15.47
N TRP A 56 -17.82 3.18 14.76
CA TRP A 56 -16.37 3.00 14.84
C TRP A 56 -15.78 3.94 15.90
N ARG A 57 -14.89 3.42 16.73
CA ARG A 57 -14.15 4.19 17.72
C ARG A 57 -12.86 4.73 17.11
N ARG A 58 -12.29 5.76 17.73
CA ARG A 58 -11.05 6.44 17.26
C ARG A 58 -9.94 5.46 16.85
N ASN A 59 -9.66 4.45 17.66
CA ASN A 59 -8.57 3.50 17.40
C ASN A 59 -8.85 2.62 16.18
N GLU A 60 -10.11 2.22 15.96
CA GLU A 60 -10.50 1.39 14.82
C GLU A 60 -10.40 2.18 13.50
N MET A 61 -10.75 3.48 13.53
CA MET A 61 -10.53 4.36 12.37
C MET A 61 -9.06 4.59 12.07
N ILE A 62 -8.20 4.72 13.09
CA ILE A 62 -6.75 4.84 12.88
C ILE A 62 -6.20 3.58 12.21
N VAL A 63 -6.65 2.39 12.60
CA VAL A 63 -6.29 1.13 11.94
C VAL A 63 -6.75 1.13 10.48
N LEU A 64 -7.97 1.57 10.20
CA LEU A 64 -8.52 1.62 8.84
C LEU A 64 -7.72 2.57 7.95
N VAL A 65 -7.45 3.78 8.41
CA VAL A 65 -6.66 4.78 7.67
C VAL A 65 -5.24 4.30 7.43
N THR A 66 -4.61 3.70 8.44
CA THR A 66 -3.23 3.20 8.30
C THR A 66 -3.17 1.98 7.37
N THR A 67 -4.17 1.11 7.40
CA THR A 67 -4.28 -0.02 6.46
C THR A 67 -4.48 0.47 5.03
N ASN A 68 -5.36 1.46 4.83
CA ASN A 68 -5.54 2.11 3.54
C ASN A 68 -4.23 2.71 3.03
N GLN A 69 -3.50 3.42 3.89
CA GLN A 69 -2.19 3.98 3.53
C GLN A 69 -1.21 2.88 3.11
N LEU A 70 -1.16 1.76 3.84
CA LEU A 70 -0.30 0.62 3.49
C LEU A 70 -0.64 0.04 2.11
N VAL A 71 -1.93 -0.14 1.81
CA VAL A 71 -2.39 -0.64 0.50
C VAL A 71 -1.99 0.31 -0.62
N ILE A 72 -2.19 1.63 -0.43
CA ILE A 72 -1.77 2.65 -1.39
C ILE A 72 -0.25 2.57 -1.61
N GLN A 73 0.54 2.46 -0.55
CA GLN A 73 1.99 2.43 -0.68
C GLN A 73 2.51 1.19 -1.41
N ILE A 74 1.91 0.02 -1.17
CA ILE A 74 2.24 -1.20 -1.93
C ILE A 74 1.83 -1.02 -3.40
N PHE A 75 0.63 -0.49 -3.65
CA PHE A 75 0.16 -0.26 -5.02
C PHE A 75 1.08 0.70 -5.78
N THR A 76 1.48 1.81 -5.15
CA THR A 76 2.36 2.83 -5.75
C THR A 76 3.79 2.32 -5.90
N ALA A 77 4.31 1.51 -4.97
CA ALA A 77 5.65 0.95 -5.07
C ALA A 77 5.82 -0.04 -6.25
N PHE A 78 4.80 -0.88 -6.50
CA PHE A 78 4.93 -2.05 -7.37
C PHE A 78 4.12 -1.97 -8.67
N LEU A 79 2.94 -1.35 -8.66
CA LEU A 79 2.02 -1.41 -9.81
C LEU A 79 2.03 -0.09 -10.58
N MET A 80 1.91 1.02 -9.86
CA MET A 80 1.75 2.35 -10.45
C MET A 80 2.86 2.75 -11.45
N PRO A 81 4.16 2.47 -11.23
CA PRO A 81 5.21 2.91 -12.13
C PRO A 81 5.24 2.10 -13.44
N GLY A 82 4.77 0.85 -13.39
CA GLY A 82 4.56 0.02 -14.58
C GLY A 82 3.34 0.48 -15.37
N LEU A 83 2.23 0.74 -14.67
CA LEU A 83 0.96 1.18 -15.26
C LEU A 83 1.06 2.57 -15.90
N SER A 84 1.77 3.51 -15.28
CA SER A 84 1.94 4.87 -15.81
C SER A 84 2.72 4.92 -17.13
N LYS A 85 3.54 3.90 -17.41
CA LYS A 85 4.33 3.78 -18.64
C LYS A 85 3.62 3.03 -19.76
N LEU A 86 2.56 2.30 -19.44
CA LEU A 86 1.80 1.54 -20.44
C LEU A 86 1.30 2.40 -21.61
N PRO A 87 0.69 3.58 -21.40
CA PRO A 87 0.23 4.42 -22.50
C PRO A 87 1.37 4.85 -23.44
N GLU A 88 2.55 5.12 -22.90
CA GLU A 88 3.72 5.48 -23.70
C GLU A 88 4.24 4.28 -24.52
N LEU A 89 4.26 3.08 -23.93
CA LEU A 89 4.66 1.86 -24.63
C LEU A 89 3.69 1.53 -25.78
N VAL A 90 2.39 1.75 -25.58
CA VAL A 90 1.37 1.62 -26.63
C VAL A 90 1.57 2.66 -27.73
N ARG A 91 1.67 3.94 -27.35
CA ARG A 91 1.83 5.06 -28.31
C ARG A 91 3.08 4.93 -29.19
N THR A 92 4.15 4.33 -28.65
CA THR A 92 5.43 4.18 -29.36
C THR A 92 5.59 2.83 -30.07
N GLY A 93 4.59 1.95 -30.02
CA GLY A 93 4.69 0.59 -30.57
C GLY A 93 5.70 -0.30 -29.83
N LYS A 94 6.19 0.13 -28.66
CA LYS A 94 7.19 -0.61 -27.88
C LYS A 94 6.61 -1.74 -27.06
N LEU A 95 5.29 -1.78 -26.89
CA LEU A 95 4.58 -2.83 -26.17
C LEU A 95 4.82 -4.21 -26.80
N ASP A 96 4.88 -4.30 -28.12
CA ASP A 96 5.07 -5.57 -28.84
C ASP A 96 6.42 -6.22 -28.48
N PHE A 97 7.47 -5.42 -28.30
CA PHE A 97 8.77 -5.91 -27.84
C PHE A 97 8.75 -6.41 -26.38
N VAL A 98 7.81 -5.94 -25.56
CA VAL A 98 7.62 -6.46 -24.19
C VAL A 98 6.88 -7.79 -24.23
N LEU A 99 5.91 -7.95 -25.12
CA LEU A 99 5.09 -9.16 -25.26
C LEU A 99 5.87 -10.36 -25.83
N VAL A 100 6.88 -10.11 -26.68
CA VAL A 100 7.72 -11.17 -27.28
C VAL A 100 8.78 -11.71 -26.29
N LYS A 101 9.01 -11.05 -25.15
CA LYS A 101 9.99 -11.53 -24.15
C LYS A 101 9.50 -12.83 -23.50
N PRO A 102 10.40 -13.79 -23.22
CA PRO A 102 10.05 -15.07 -22.60
C PRO A 102 9.81 -14.93 -21.08
N ALA A 103 8.92 -14.02 -20.69
CA ALA A 103 8.46 -13.85 -19.32
C ALA A 103 7.04 -13.23 -19.30
N PRO A 104 6.24 -13.48 -18.26
CA PRO A 104 4.87 -12.96 -18.18
C PRO A 104 4.85 -11.43 -18.32
N PRO A 105 4.13 -10.85 -19.30
CA PRO A 105 4.16 -9.40 -19.54
C PRO A 105 3.67 -8.59 -18.35
N ALA A 106 2.62 -9.05 -17.65
CA ALA A 106 2.10 -8.41 -16.45
C ALA A 106 3.16 -8.31 -15.34
N PHE A 107 3.98 -9.35 -15.17
CA PHE A 107 5.10 -9.33 -14.23
C PHE A 107 6.18 -8.36 -14.70
N LEU A 108 6.58 -8.43 -15.98
CA LEU A 108 7.60 -7.54 -16.52
C LEU A 108 7.22 -6.06 -16.41
N ILE A 109 5.96 -5.72 -16.67
CA ILE A 109 5.47 -4.34 -16.62
C ILE A 109 5.45 -3.83 -15.18
N SER A 110 4.85 -4.59 -14.24
CA SER A 110 4.78 -4.20 -12.83
C SER A 110 6.16 -4.07 -12.18
N THR A 111 7.04 -5.07 -12.32
CA THR A 111 8.33 -5.06 -11.60
C THR A 111 9.45 -4.31 -12.31
N SER A 112 9.22 -3.80 -13.53
CA SER A 112 10.23 -3.07 -14.30
C SER A 112 10.74 -1.81 -13.58
N HIS A 113 9.89 -1.17 -12.78
CA HIS A 113 10.17 0.09 -12.12
C HIS A 113 9.59 0.02 -10.70
N LEU A 114 10.36 -0.54 -9.78
CA LEU A 114 10.02 -0.43 -8.37
C LEU A 114 10.43 0.95 -7.85
N GLU A 115 9.57 1.58 -7.07
CA GLU A 115 9.86 2.85 -6.40
C GLU A 115 10.12 2.60 -4.91
N ILE A 116 11.26 3.11 -4.42
CA ILE A 116 11.69 2.88 -3.03
C ILE A 116 11.04 3.89 -2.09
N GLY A 117 10.74 5.10 -2.56
CA GLY A 117 10.03 6.13 -1.76
C GLY A 117 8.74 5.60 -1.12
N PRO A 118 7.79 5.08 -1.92
CA PRO A 118 6.56 4.47 -1.43
C PRO A 118 6.80 3.29 -0.46
N LEU A 119 7.85 2.48 -0.67
CA LEU A 119 8.20 1.40 0.25
C LEU A 119 8.66 1.91 1.62
N ALA A 120 9.46 2.99 1.64
CA ALA A 120 9.90 3.62 2.88
C ALA A 120 8.69 4.13 3.70
N ASN A 121 7.76 4.81 3.04
CA ASN A 121 6.50 5.25 3.66
C ASN A 121 5.58 4.08 4.04
N GLY A 122 5.56 3.01 3.24
CA GLY A 122 4.88 1.76 3.58
C GLY A 122 5.40 1.17 4.88
N GLY A 123 6.71 1.22 5.12
CA GLY A 123 7.32 0.83 6.40
C GLY A 123 6.81 1.67 7.58
N ILE A 124 6.66 2.98 7.40
CA ILE A 124 6.07 3.88 8.41
C ILE A 124 4.61 3.53 8.67
N ALA A 125 3.83 3.25 7.61
CA ALA A 125 2.44 2.82 7.74
C ALA A 125 2.35 1.48 8.50
N VAL A 126 3.23 0.50 8.24
CA VAL A 126 3.28 -0.75 9.01
C VAL A 126 3.56 -0.48 10.48
N ALA A 127 4.53 0.37 10.80
CA ALA A 127 4.85 0.72 12.19
C ALA A 127 3.65 1.35 12.90
N MET A 128 2.95 2.28 12.25
CA MET A 128 1.73 2.88 12.80
C MET A 128 0.58 1.89 12.93
N LEU A 129 0.45 0.93 12.00
CA LEU A 129 -0.58 -0.10 12.05
C LEU A 129 -0.37 -1.01 13.25
N VAL A 130 0.87 -1.45 13.47
CA VAL A 130 1.23 -2.28 14.63
C VAL A 130 0.98 -1.52 15.94
N ALA A 131 1.33 -0.24 16.01
CA ALA A 131 1.06 0.59 17.18
C ALA A 131 -0.44 0.76 17.44
N ALA A 132 -1.24 1.00 16.39
CA ALA A 132 -2.68 1.17 16.49
C ALA A 132 -3.39 -0.13 16.93
N VAL A 133 -2.99 -1.28 16.37
CA VAL A 133 -3.51 -2.61 16.75
C VAL A 133 -3.12 -2.97 18.18
N GLY A 134 -1.87 -2.68 18.59
CA GLY A 134 -1.44 -2.86 19.98
C GLY A 134 -2.28 -2.05 20.97
N GLY A 135 -2.69 -0.83 20.59
CA GLY A 135 -3.59 0.02 21.39
C GLY A 135 -5.04 -0.46 21.46
N LEU A 136 -5.46 -1.40 20.60
CA LEU A 136 -6.80 -2.02 20.63
C LEU A 136 -6.88 -3.22 21.58
N GLY A 137 -5.75 -3.70 22.13
CA GLY A 137 -5.72 -4.92 22.95
C GLY A 137 -6.13 -6.19 22.17
N LEU A 138 -6.33 -6.06 20.85
CA LEU A 138 -6.50 -7.19 19.96
C LEU A 138 -5.15 -7.88 19.87
N HIS A 139 -4.97 -8.93 20.66
CA HIS A 139 -3.98 -9.95 20.38
C HIS A 139 -4.58 -10.82 19.28
N PRO A 140 -4.20 -10.68 17.99
CA PRO A 140 -4.62 -11.61 16.97
C PRO A 140 -4.04 -13.00 17.29
N SER A 141 -4.72 -13.77 18.12
CA SER A 141 -4.35 -15.15 18.37
C SER A 141 -4.70 -15.94 17.11
N TRP A 142 -3.76 -16.73 16.61
CA TRP A 142 -3.99 -17.61 15.45
C TRP A 142 -5.21 -18.52 15.66
N GLY A 143 -5.54 -18.84 16.92
CA GLY A 143 -6.73 -19.59 17.31
C GLY A 143 -8.07 -18.86 17.12
N GLU A 144 -8.11 -17.53 17.19
CA GLU A 144 -9.32 -16.74 16.90
C GLU A 144 -9.54 -16.51 15.41
N MET A 145 -8.47 -16.33 14.64
CA MET A 145 -8.53 -16.27 13.18
C MET A 145 -9.01 -17.58 12.54
N ALA A 146 -8.64 -18.73 13.12
CA ALA A 146 -9.15 -20.02 12.66
C ALA A 146 -10.66 -20.18 12.94
N ARG A 147 -11.17 -19.58 14.02
CA ARG A 147 -12.59 -19.61 14.42
C ARG A 147 -13.46 -18.59 13.66
N SER A 148 -12.89 -17.49 13.19
CA SER A 148 -13.65 -16.45 12.47
C SER A 148 -13.93 -16.79 11.00
N ARG A 149 -13.16 -17.71 10.39
CA ARG A 149 -13.39 -18.19 9.00
C ARG A 149 -14.75 -18.88 8.79
N GLY A 150 -15.48 -19.24 9.86
CA GLY A 150 -16.82 -19.82 9.79
C GLY A 150 -17.97 -18.83 10.02
N LYS A 151 -17.72 -17.58 10.42
CA LYS A 151 -18.78 -16.58 10.61
C LYS A 151 -18.93 -15.75 9.34
N THR A 152 -19.75 -16.24 8.42
CA THR A 152 -20.26 -15.44 7.30
C THR A 152 -21.00 -14.22 7.82
N TRP A 153 -20.77 -13.08 7.17
CA TRP A 153 -21.46 -11.81 7.33
C TRP A 153 -22.94 -11.96 7.74
N PRO A 154 -23.42 -11.34 8.84
CA PRO A 154 -24.83 -11.39 9.18
C PRO A 154 -25.65 -10.75 8.05
N PRO A 155 -26.78 -11.36 7.62
CA PRO A 155 -27.59 -10.79 6.55
C PRO A 155 -28.00 -9.36 6.93
N ALA A 156 -27.89 -8.44 5.97
CA ALA A 156 -28.26 -7.05 6.14
C ALA A 156 -29.66 -6.98 6.76
N ARG A 157 -29.74 -6.47 8.00
CA ARG A 157 -31.01 -6.28 8.69
C ARG A 157 -31.76 -5.22 7.88
N ASN A 158 -32.79 -5.63 7.15
CA ASN A 158 -33.61 -4.69 6.41
C ASN A 158 -34.26 -3.72 7.42
N SER A 159 -34.06 -2.42 7.22
CA SER A 159 -34.85 -1.42 7.91
C SER A 159 -36.17 -1.30 7.15
N SER A 160 -37.12 -2.18 7.44
CA SER A 160 -38.53 -1.95 7.11
C SER A 160 -39.22 -1.40 8.35
N ALA A 161 -39.29 -0.08 8.42
CA ALA A 161 -40.29 0.71 9.15
C ALA A 161 -40.34 2.11 8.52
#